data_AF-A0AAV0HN79-F1
#
_entry.id   AF-A0AAV0HN79-F1
#
_cell.length_a   1.000
_cell.length_b   1.000
_cell.length_c   1.000
_cell.angle_alpha   90.00
_cell.angle_beta   90.00
_cell.angle_gamma   90.00
#
_symmetry.space_group_name_H-M   'P 1'
#
loop_
_entity.id
_entity.type
_entity.pdbx_description
1 polymer ?
#
loop_
_entity_poly.entity_id
_entity_poly.type
_entity_poly.pdbx_seq_one_letter_code
_entity_poly.pdbx_strand_id
1 'polypeptide(L)'
;MSGSSSSDTPSSSSSSAIRAWRTAFLTLRDETLTSSPKSKSITQLLNDLIFSHFRALMSAAPDLPPHEVTSDLLFLMELAASSPGGQDVSPIYVYVSSLVHDICKLQRVTLQLNSSSWVVVINCFSAMVHFFLGQAGSRPQFSLGHAVECLGTVRCLASIYQPKSLLSDDVHLAKFLLGVIESYHA
;
A
#
# COMPACT_ATOMS: atom_id res chain seq x y z
N MET A 1 -2.26 48.38 -19.28
CA MET A 1 -0.92 47.77 -19.25
C MET A 1 -1.05 46.46 -18.49
N SER A 2 -0.66 45.39 -19.19
CA SER A 2 -0.36 43.99 -18.81
C SER A 2 -0.44 43.67 -17.30
N GLY A 3 -1.14 42.63 -16.81
CA GLY A 3 -1.26 41.28 -17.35
C GLY A 3 -0.08 40.44 -16.84
N SER A 4 -0.26 39.72 -15.73
CA SER A 4 0.70 38.73 -15.25
C SER A 4 -0.06 37.55 -14.65
N SER A 5 -0.54 36.70 -15.54
CA SER A 5 -0.97 35.35 -15.22
C SER A 5 0.29 34.52 -14.99
N SER A 6 0.51 34.09 -13.74
CA SER A 6 1.58 33.17 -13.40
C SER A 6 1.19 31.79 -13.93
N SER A 7 1.82 31.38 -15.03
CA SER A 7 1.72 30.02 -15.55
C SER A 7 2.69 29.15 -14.77
N ASP A 8 2.20 28.39 -13.80
CA ASP A 8 2.93 27.30 -13.19
C ASP A 8 3.07 26.17 -14.22
N THR A 9 4.15 26.19 -14.99
CA THR A 9 4.56 25.04 -15.79
C THR A 9 5.06 23.95 -14.85
N PRO A 10 4.41 22.77 -14.78
CA PRO A 10 4.95 21.68 -13.99
C PRO A 10 6.35 21.33 -14.51
N SER A 11 7.30 21.17 -13.60
CA SER A 11 8.65 20.73 -13.91
C SER A 11 8.60 19.46 -14.79
N SER A 12 9.41 19.38 -15.83
CA SER A 12 9.43 18.22 -16.76
C SER A 12 9.60 16.88 -16.02
N SER A 13 10.27 16.90 -14.86
CA SER A 13 10.46 15.78 -13.94
C SER A 13 9.20 15.31 -13.20
N SER A 14 8.29 16.20 -12.78
CA SER A 14 7.04 15.77 -12.12
C SER A 14 6.09 15.14 -13.12
N SER A 15 6.02 15.70 -14.34
CA SER A 15 5.20 15.14 -15.41
C SER A 15 5.62 13.72 -15.83
N SER A 16 6.93 13.41 -15.78
CA SER A 16 7.44 12.08 -16.12
C SER A 16 7.18 11.07 -15.00
N ALA A 17 7.30 11.48 -13.73
CA ALA A 17 6.99 10.63 -12.57
C ALA A 17 5.50 10.27 -12.50
N ILE A 18 4.60 11.23 -12.74
CA ILE A 18 3.15 10.99 -12.84
C ILE A 18 2.81 10.00 -13.95
N ARG A 19 3.45 10.15 -15.12
CA ARG A 19 3.28 9.21 -16.23
C ARG A 19 3.76 7.81 -15.82
N ALA A 20 4.93 7.71 -15.18
CA ALA A 20 5.47 6.44 -14.72
C ALA A 20 4.52 5.74 -13.73
N TRP A 21 3.92 6.49 -12.78
CA TRP A 21 2.90 5.97 -11.87
C TRP A 21 1.72 5.37 -12.61
N ARG A 22 1.08 6.19 -13.47
CA ARG A 22 -0.10 5.76 -14.24
C ARG A 22 0.20 4.54 -15.10
N THR A 23 1.33 4.55 -15.82
CA THR A 23 1.75 3.44 -16.65
C THR A 23 1.98 2.18 -15.80
N ALA A 24 2.69 2.28 -14.69
CA ALA A 24 2.97 1.13 -13.83
C ALA A 24 1.68 0.48 -13.29
N PHE A 25 0.75 1.28 -12.76
CA PHE A 25 -0.51 0.76 -12.21
C PHE A 25 -1.50 0.28 -13.27
N LEU A 26 -1.56 0.93 -14.44
CA LEU A 26 -2.37 0.43 -15.56
C LEU A 26 -1.82 -0.90 -16.09
N THR A 27 -0.52 -0.99 -16.35
CA THR A 27 0.10 -2.24 -16.81
C THR A 27 -0.06 -3.34 -15.78
N LEU A 28 0.08 -3.04 -14.48
CA LEU A 28 -0.13 -4.04 -13.43
C LEU A 28 -1.56 -4.59 -13.46
N ARG A 29 -2.58 -3.72 -13.59
CA ARG A 29 -3.98 -4.16 -13.72
C ARG A 29 -4.19 -5.03 -14.94
N ASP A 30 -3.72 -4.57 -16.10
CA ASP A 30 -3.89 -5.28 -17.37
C ASP A 30 -3.27 -6.68 -17.32
N GLU A 31 -2.04 -6.80 -16.80
CA GLU A 31 -1.34 -8.07 -16.66
C GLU A 31 -2.04 -9.01 -15.65
N THR A 32 -2.58 -8.48 -14.54
CA THR A 32 -3.31 -9.30 -13.57
C THR A 32 -4.66 -9.81 -14.07
N LEU A 33 -5.33 -9.08 -14.97
CA LEU A 33 -6.60 -9.51 -15.57
C LEU A 33 -6.41 -10.49 -16.73
N THR A 34 -5.26 -10.43 -17.41
CA THR A 34 -4.97 -11.23 -18.61
C THR A 34 -4.05 -12.41 -18.35
N SER A 35 -3.64 -12.64 -17.09
CA SER A 35 -2.63 -13.63 -16.74
C SER A 35 -3.04 -15.06 -17.15
N SER A 36 -2.37 -15.58 -18.18
CA SER A 36 -2.37 -16.99 -18.59
C SER A 36 -1.32 -17.79 -17.78
N PRO A 37 -1.42 -19.12 -17.61
CA PRO A 37 -0.44 -19.92 -16.87
C PRO A 37 1.03 -19.86 -17.35
N LYS A 38 1.33 -19.16 -18.47
CA LYS A 38 2.70 -18.85 -18.95
C LYS A 38 3.18 -17.42 -18.63
N SER A 39 2.36 -16.61 -17.96
CA SER A 39 2.67 -15.22 -17.61
C SER A 39 3.60 -15.10 -16.41
N LYS A 40 4.21 -13.91 -16.24
CA LYS A 40 5.07 -13.58 -15.09
C LYS A 40 4.32 -13.84 -13.78
N SER A 41 5.03 -14.29 -12.74
CA SER A 41 4.40 -14.38 -11.41
C SER A 41 4.02 -13.00 -10.89
N ILE A 42 3.01 -12.92 -10.01
CA ILE A 42 2.61 -11.65 -9.39
C ILE A 42 3.79 -10.94 -8.71
N THR A 43 4.67 -11.71 -8.07
CA THR A 43 5.92 -11.23 -7.45
C THR A 43 6.83 -10.54 -8.47
N GLN A 44 7.00 -11.13 -9.65
CA GLN A 44 7.82 -10.56 -10.72
C GLN A 44 7.17 -9.29 -11.29
N LEU A 45 5.85 -9.28 -11.51
CA LEU A 45 5.13 -8.10 -11.98
C LEU A 45 5.27 -6.93 -11.00
N LEU A 46 5.07 -7.17 -9.71
CA LEU A 46 5.21 -6.15 -8.67
C LEU A 46 6.65 -5.63 -8.59
N ASN A 47 7.63 -6.50 -8.73
CA ASN A 47 9.03 -6.08 -8.72
C ASN A 47 9.37 -5.19 -9.93
N ASP A 48 8.98 -5.60 -11.14
CA ASP A 48 9.32 -4.91 -12.38
C ASP A 48 8.58 -3.56 -12.51
N LEU A 49 7.32 -3.51 -12.10
CA LEU A 49 6.46 -2.35 -12.33
C LEU A 49 6.47 -1.37 -11.15
N ILE A 50 6.48 -1.89 -9.91
CA ILE A 50 6.27 -1.08 -8.70
C ILE A 50 7.58 -0.92 -7.92
N PHE A 51 8.19 -2.01 -7.46
CA PHE A 51 9.29 -1.93 -6.50
C PHE A 51 10.56 -1.34 -7.11
N SER A 52 10.88 -1.70 -8.37
CA SER A 52 12.01 -1.11 -9.11
C SER A 52 11.86 0.39 -9.35
N HIS A 53 10.64 0.92 -9.28
CA HIS A 53 10.31 2.32 -9.49
C HIS A 53 9.87 3.04 -8.21
N PHE A 54 10.08 2.44 -7.03
CA PHE A 54 9.57 2.93 -5.74
C PHE A 54 9.78 4.43 -5.54
N ARG A 55 10.98 4.95 -5.80
CA ARG A 55 11.30 6.38 -5.62
C ARG A 55 10.54 7.29 -6.58
N ALA A 56 10.38 6.88 -7.83
CA ALA A 56 9.63 7.64 -8.82
C ALA A 56 8.14 7.69 -8.44
N LEU A 57 7.59 6.55 -8.00
CA LEU A 57 6.22 6.46 -7.52
C LEU A 57 6.00 7.37 -6.30
N MET A 58 6.89 7.27 -5.30
CA MET A 58 6.89 8.12 -4.13
C MET A 58 6.90 9.62 -4.47
N SER A 59 7.71 10.03 -5.44
CA SER A 59 7.76 11.44 -5.86
C SER A 59 6.53 11.91 -6.64
N ALA A 60 5.81 11.00 -7.31
CA ALA A 60 4.61 11.32 -8.08
C ALA A 60 3.34 11.40 -7.21
N ALA A 61 3.30 10.66 -6.11
CA ALA A 61 2.13 10.55 -5.23
C ALA A 61 1.49 11.89 -4.81
N PRO A 62 2.22 12.94 -4.38
CA PRO A 62 1.60 14.21 -3.98
C PRO A 62 1.01 15.00 -5.15
N ASP A 63 1.45 14.75 -6.38
CA ASP A 63 1.00 15.46 -7.59
C ASP A 63 -0.19 14.76 -8.28
N LEU A 64 -0.60 13.59 -7.78
CA LEU A 64 -1.72 12.82 -8.29
C LEU A 64 -3.03 13.16 -7.57
N PRO A 65 -4.20 13.02 -8.24
CA PRO A 65 -5.48 13.11 -7.57
C PRO A 65 -5.59 12.10 -6.40
N PRO A 66 -6.04 12.52 -5.19
CA PRO A 66 -6.06 11.63 -4.03
C PRO A 66 -6.86 10.34 -4.21
N HIS A 67 -7.95 10.38 -4.98
CA HIS A 67 -8.75 9.20 -5.28
C HIS A 67 -8.02 8.19 -6.18
N GLU A 68 -7.16 8.67 -7.09
CA GLU A 68 -6.32 7.84 -7.98
C GLU A 68 -5.26 7.11 -7.15
N VAL A 69 -4.54 7.85 -6.29
CA VAL A 69 -3.57 7.24 -5.36
C VAL A 69 -4.25 6.22 -4.45
N THR A 70 -5.44 6.55 -3.94
CA THR A 70 -6.19 5.65 -3.05
C THR A 70 -6.58 4.36 -3.77
N SER A 71 -7.15 4.43 -4.98
CA SER A 71 -7.57 3.23 -5.72
C SER A 71 -6.38 2.36 -6.15
N ASP A 72 -5.26 2.97 -6.51
CA ASP A 72 -4.02 2.29 -6.87
C ASP A 72 -3.41 1.54 -5.68
N LEU A 73 -3.36 2.18 -4.50
CA LEU A 73 -2.86 1.53 -3.29
C LEU A 73 -3.78 0.42 -2.78
N LEU A 74 -5.10 0.59 -2.87
CA LEU A 74 -6.07 -0.46 -2.52
C LEU A 74 -5.90 -1.68 -3.41
N PHE A 75 -5.78 -1.48 -4.72
CA PHE A 75 -5.52 -2.56 -5.66
C PHE A 75 -4.21 -3.29 -5.33
N LEU A 76 -3.13 -2.56 -5.02
CA LEU A 76 -1.85 -3.16 -4.61
C LEU A 76 -1.98 -3.97 -3.32
N MET A 77 -2.73 -3.47 -2.33
CA MET A 77 -2.99 -4.18 -1.07
C MET A 77 -3.81 -5.46 -1.28
N GLU A 78 -4.82 -5.44 -2.16
CA GLU A 78 -5.60 -6.62 -2.53
C GLU A 78 -4.74 -7.69 -3.20
N LEU A 79 -3.86 -7.28 -4.12
CA LEU A 79 -2.91 -8.19 -4.77
C LEU A 79 -1.95 -8.82 -3.77
N ALA A 80 -1.40 -8.02 -2.84
CA ALA A 80 -0.51 -8.52 -1.82
C ALA A 80 -1.22 -9.53 -0.90
N ALA A 81 -2.44 -9.23 -0.46
CA ALA A 81 -3.24 -10.12 0.38
C ALA A 81 -3.64 -11.43 -0.35
N SER A 82 -3.77 -11.39 -1.67
CA SER A 82 -4.16 -12.55 -2.50
C SER A 82 -2.99 -13.41 -2.97
N SER A 83 -1.75 -13.04 -2.63
CA SER A 83 -0.55 -13.77 -3.08
C SER A 83 -0.49 -15.17 -2.44
N PRO A 84 -0.41 -16.26 -3.22
CA PRO A 84 -0.37 -17.60 -2.68
C PRO A 84 0.93 -17.83 -1.89
N GLY A 85 0.80 -18.27 -0.64
CA GLY A 85 1.90 -18.44 0.34
C GLY A 85 2.95 -19.51 0.02
N GLY A 86 3.12 -19.90 -1.25
CA GLY A 86 4.14 -20.84 -1.73
C GLY A 86 5.44 -20.17 -2.20
N GLN A 87 5.43 -18.86 -2.51
CA GLN A 87 6.66 -18.08 -2.73
C GLN A 87 6.98 -17.27 -1.47
N ASP A 88 8.26 -16.89 -1.28
CA ASP A 88 8.64 -15.93 -0.23
C ASP A 88 7.93 -14.60 -0.48
N VAL A 89 6.75 -14.43 0.13
CA VAL A 89 5.92 -13.22 0.04
C VAL A 89 6.45 -12.09 0.92
N SER A 90 7.49 -12.35 1.72
CA SER A 90 8.09 -11.36 2.62
C SER A 90 8.48 -10.07 1.89
N PRO A 91 9.17 -10.10 0.72
CA PRO A 91 9.53 -8.88 0.02
C PRO A 91 8.30 -8.06 -0.40
N ILE A 92 7.23 -8.73 -0.87
CA ILE A 92 5.99 -8.05 -1.26
C ILE A 92 5.41 -7.29 -0.06
N TYR A 93 5.29 -7.95 1.10
CA TYR A 93 4.74 -7.32 2.30
C TYR A 93 5.59 -6.17 2.81
N VAL A 94 6.91 -6.30 2.82
CA VAL A 94 7.82 -5.22 3.21
C VAL A 94 7.66 -4.01 2.29
N TYR A 95 7.68 -4.23 0.97
CA TYR A 95 7.57 -3.12 0.02
C TYR A 95 6.20 -2.45 0.03
N VAL A 96 5.10 -3.21 0.09
CA VAL A 96 3.75 -2.65 0.11
C VAL A 96 3.51 -1.87 1.40
N SER A 97 3.87 -2.43 2.56
CA SER A 97 3.73 -1.72 3.84
C SER A 97 4.55 -0.43 3.87
N SER A 98 5.80 -0.46 3.39
CA SER A 98 6.68 0.72 3.29
C SER A 98 6.12 1.77 2.33
N LEU A 99 5.63 1.36 1.15
CA LEU A 99 5.08 2.28 0.16
C LEU A 99 3.85 3.02 0.71
N VAL A 100 2.90 2.28 1.30
CA VAL A 100 1.69 2.87 1.89
C VAL A 100 2.05 3.80 3.04
N HIS A 101 2.96 3.36 3.93
CA HIS A 101 3.46 4.17 5.03
C HIS A 101 4.04 5.49 4.53
N ASP A 102 4.99 5.43 3.59
CA ASP A 102 5.76 6.57 3.15
C ASP A 102 4.92 7.57 2.35
N ILE A 103 3.98 7.10 1.54
CA ILE A 103 3.01 7.98 0.85
C ILE A 103 2.15 8.75 1.87
N CYS A 104 1.65 8.06 2.88
CA CYS A 104 0.76 8.69 3.87
C CYS A 104 1.54 9.61 4.83
N LYS A 105 2.70 9.17 5.32
CA LYS A 105 3.50 9.89 6.33
C LYS A 105 4.45 10.91 5.73
N LEU A 106 5.28 10.50 4.77
CA LEU A 106 6.34 11.35 4.23
C LEU A 106 5.80 12.32 3.18
N GLN A 107 4.96 11.83 2.26
CA GLN A 107 4.37 12.67 1.21
C GLN A 107 3.08 13.39 1.65
N ARG A 108 2.59 13.10 2.87
CA ARG A 108 1.38 13.70 3.45
C ARG A 108 0.14 13.58 2.56
N VAL A 109 0.08 12.54 1.73
CA VAL A 109 -1.08 12.29 0.86
C VAL A 109 -2.23 11.81 1.73
N THR A 110 -3.34 12.53 1.69
CA THR A 110 -4.56 12.15 2.42
C THR A 110 -5.38 11.19 1.56
N LEU A 111 -5.35 9.90 1.92
CA LEU A 111 -6.14 8.88 1.22
C LEU A 111 -7.64 9.10 1.43
N GLN A 112 -8.42 8.87 0.37
CA GLN A 112 -9.88 8.99 0.39
C GLN A 112 -10.52 7.67 0.80
N LEU A 113 -10.34 7.31 2.06
CA LEU A 113 -10.89 6.07 2.62
C LEU A 113 -12.40 6.20 2.92
N ASN A 114 -13.11 5.12 2.65
CA ASN A 114 -14.47 4.80 3.03
C ASN A 114 -14.52 3.40 3.70
N SER A 115 -15.70 2.97 4.16
CA SER A 115 -15.84 1.71 4.89
C SER A 115 -15.35 0.49 4.10
N SER A 116 -15.64 0.39 2.80
CA SER A 116 -15.17 -0.77 2.00
C SER A 116 -13.65 -0.76 1.81
N SER A 117 -13.05 0.41 1.54
CA SER A 117 -11.59 0.53 1.46
C SER A 117 -10.91 0.26 2.80
N TRP A 118 -11.57 0.57 3.92
CA TRP A 118 -11.04 0.31 5.25
C TRP A 118 -10.92 -1.20 5.52
N VAL A 119 -11.91 -1.98 5.08
CA VAL A 119 -11.85 -3.44 5.16
C VAL A 119 -10.66 -3.99 4.37
N VAL A 120 -10.38 -3.47 3.18
CA VAL A 120 -9.21 -3.88 2.37
C VAL A 120 -7.90 -3.58 3.10
N VAL A 121 -7.77 -2.37 3.65
CA VAL A 121 -6.60 -1.97 4.46
C VAL A 121 -6.42 -2.94 5.62
N ILE A 122 -7.47 -3.16 6.42
CA ILE A 122 -7.39 -4.03 7.60
C ILE A 122 -7.04 -5.46 7.22
N ASN A 123 -7.65 -6.03 6.18
CA ASN A 123 -7.37 -7.40 5.75
C ASN A 123 -5.93 -7.57 5.27
N CYS A 124 -5.43 -6.61 4.49
CA CYS A 124 -4.05 -6.64 3.98
C CYS A 124 -3.03 -6.56 5.11
N PHE A 125 -3.16 -5.57 6.01
CA PHE A 125 -2.24 -5.43 7.15
C PHE A 125 -2.39 -6.55 8.17
N SER A 126 -3.58 -7.13 8.32
CA SER A 126 -3.78 -8.37 9.10
C SER A 126 -2.90 -9.49 8.54
N ALA A 127 -3.01 -9.77 7.24
CA ALA A 127 -2.20 -10.80 6.59
C ALA A 127 -0.69 -10.56 6.76
N MET A 128 -0.23 -9.31 6.61
CA MET A 128 1.17 -8.94 6.81
C MET A 128 1.64 -9.17 8.26
N VAL A 129 0.88 -8.69 9.25
CA VAL A 129 1.26 -8.83 10.66
C VAL A 129 1.25 -10.29 11.08
N HIS A 130 0.22 -11.06 10.71
CA HIS A 130 0.18 -12.50 10.99
C HIS A 130 1.36 -13.24 10.36
N PHE A 131 1.71 -12.92 9.11
CA PHE A 131 2.87 -13.48 8.43
C PHE A 131 4.18 -13.19 9.18
N PHE A 132 4.41 -11.93 9.55
CA PHE A 132 5.63 -11.55 10.25
C PHE A 132 5.70 -12.13 11.67
N LEU A 133 4.60 -12.15 12.41
CA LEU A 133 4.56 -12.79 13.73
C LEU A 133 4.81 -14.30 13.63
N GLY A 134 4.22 -14.98 12.65
CA GLY A 134 4.49 -16.41 12.41
C GLY A 134 5.95 -16.71 12.04
N GLN A 135 6.64 -15.77 11.39
CA GLN A 135 8.07 -15.88 11.08
C GLN A 135 9.01 -15.47 12.22
N ALA A 136 8.49 -15.03 13.37
CA ALA A 136 9.31 -14.59 14.50
C ALA A 136 10.17 -15.72 15.09
N GLY A 137 9.76 -16.99 14.96
CA GLY A 137 10.56 -18.14 15.38
C GLY A 137 11.88 -18.32 14.60
N SER A 138 11.91 -17.89 13.34
CA SER A 138 13.07 -18.07 12.45
C SER A 138 13.97 -16.83 12.38
N ARG A 139 13.38 -15.63 12.38
CA ARG A 139 14.10 -14.34 12.26
C ARG A 139 13.47 -13.27 13.17
N PRO A 140 13.53 -13.42 14.51
CA PRO A 140 12.71 -12.67 15.45
C PRO A 140 12.84 -11.15 15.32
N GLN A 141 14.07 -10.63 15.25
CA GLN A 141 14.29 -9.17 15.19
C GLN A 141 13.82 -8.56 13.87
N PHE A 142 14.05 -9.24 12.74
CA PHE A 142 13.61 -8.78 11.43
C PHE A 142 12.08 -8.80 11.35
N SER A 143 11.45 -9.92 11.72
CA SER A 143 10.01 -10.08 11.57
C SER A 143 9.22 -9.19 12.54
N LEU A 144 9.66 -9.07 13.80
CA LEU A 144 8.98 -8.19 14.76
C LEU A 144 9.06 -6.72 14.34
N GLY A 145 10.19 -6.29 13.76
CA GLY A 145 10.36 -4.93 13.22
C GLY A 145 9.28 -4.58 12.19
N HIS A 146 9.12 -5.44 11.17
CA HIS A 146 8.13 -5.22 10.11
C HIS A 146 6.68 -5.35 10.61
N ALA A 147 6.40 -6.22 11.59
CA ALA A 147 5.09 -6.28 12.24
C ALA A 147 4.75 -4.96 12.95
N VAL A 148 5.71 -4.38 13.68
CA VAL A 148 5.56 -3.08 14.35
C VAL A 148 5.38 -1.94 13.34
N GLU A 149 6.12 -1.95 12.24
CA GLU A 149 5.95 -0.97 11.16
C GLU A 149 4.54 -1.05 10.55
N CYS A 150 4.05 -2.26 10.26
CA CYS A 150 2.68 -2.49 9.80
C CYS A 150 1.64 -1.89 10.76
N LEU A 151 1.79 -2.13 12.06
CA LEU A 151 0.92 -1.55 13.10
C LEU A 151 1.01 -0.02 13.13
N GLY A 152 2.20 0.55 12.94
CA GLY A 152 2.42 1.98 12.81
C GLY A 152 1.68 2.58 11.62
N THR A 153 1.69 1.89 10.47
CA THR A 153 0.97 2.28 9.26
C THR A 153 -0.54 2.21 9.46
N VAL A 154 -1.07 1.13 10.06
CA VAL A 154 -2.50 1.02 10.38
C VAL A 154 -2.93 2.15 11.32
N ARG A 155 -2.14 2.45 12.36
CA ARG A 155 -2.41 3.59 13.26
C ARG A 155 -2.45 4.92 12.51
N CYS A 156 -1.53 5.12 11.56
CA CYS A 156 -1.54 6.31 10.70
C CYS A 156 -2.83 6.41 9.89
N LEU A 157 -3.19 5.34 9.18
CA LEU A 157 -4.39 5.30 8.34
C LEU A 157 -5.66 5.48 9.16
N ALA A 158 -5.73 4.85 10.34
CA ALA A 158 -6.80 5.06 11.30
C ALA A 158 -6.92 6.54 11.66
N SER A 159 -5.83 7.23 12.01
CA SER A 159 -5.89 8.66 12.35
C SER A 159 -6.43 9.55 11.22
N ILE A 160 -6.21 9.14 9.96
CA ILE A 160 -6.74 9.83 8.78
C ILE A 160 -8.23 9.51 8.58
N TYR A 161 -8.64 8.26 8.84
CA TYR A 161 -9.99 7.76 8.57
C TYR A 161 -11.00 8.04 9.70
N GLN A 162 -10.55 8.08 10.97
CA GLN A 162 -11.38 8.19 12.18
C GLN A 162 -12.45 9.30 12.15
N PRO A 163 -12.21 10.51 11.59
CA PRO A 163 -13.27 11.52 11.51
C PRO A 163 -14.50 11.09 10.67
N LYS A 164 -14.38 10.02 9.89
CA LYS A 164 -15.38 9.52 8.94
C LYS A 164 -15.80 8.07 9.26
N SER A 165 -15.25 7.44 10.29
CA SER A 165 -15.50 6.02 10.57
C SER A 165 -16.89 5.78 11.14
N LEU A 166 -17.49 4.67 10.74
CA LEU A 166 -18.72 4.15 11.34
C LEU A 166 -18.36 3.18 12.48
N LEU A 167 -19.31 2.92 13.37
CA LEU A 167 -19.16 1.93 14.44
C LEU A 167 -18.78 0.54 13.89
N SER A 168 -19.29 0.18 12.71
CA SER A 168 -18.93 -1.08 12.01
C SER A 168 -17.45 -1.12 11.61
N ASP A 169 -16.82 0.02 11.35
CA ASP A 169 -15.41 0.10 10.95
C ASP A 169 -14.51 -0.12 12.17
N ASP A 170 -14.94 0.33 13.35
CA ASP A 170 -14.25 0.07 14.63
C ASP A 170 -14.27 -1.42 14.99
N VAL A 171 -15.33 -2.15 14.63
CA VAL A 171 -15.39 -3.61 14.82
C VAL A 171 -14.30 -4.32 14.01
N HIS A 172 -14.01 -3.88 12.78
CA HIS A 172 -12.94 -4.45 11.97
C HIS A 172 -11.56 -4.18 12.57
N LEU A 173 -11.34 -2.96 13.07
CA LEU A 173 -10.10 -2.61 13.77
C LEU A 173 -9.92 -3.41 15.06
N ALA A 174 -10.99 -3.58 15.85
CA ALA A 174 -10.95 -4.37 17.08
C ALA A 174 -10.63 -5.85 16.80
N LYS A 175 -11.27 -6.45 15.79
CA LYS A 175 -10.98 -7.82 15.36
C LYS A 175 -9.53 -7.99 14.92
N PHE A 176 -9.01 -7.02 14.15
CA PHE A 176 -7.60 -6.99 13.76
C PHE A 176 -6.68 -6.97 14.98
N LEU A 177 -6.89 -6.06 15.93
CA LEU A 177 -6.06 -5.96 17.13
C LEU A 177 -6.10 -7.23 17.98
N LEU A 178 -7.28 -7.86 18.12
CA LEU A 178 -7.42 -9.15 18.81
C LEU A 178 -6.62 -10.25 18.10
N GLY A 179 -6.70 -10.36 16.78
CA GLY A 179 -5.94 -11.34 16.01
C GLY A 179 -4.41 -11.16 16.14
N VAL A 180 -3.93 -9.92 16.23
CA VAL A 180 -2.52 -9.61 16.49
C VAL A 180 -2.10 -10.09 17.88
N ILE A 181 -2.91 -9.84 18.91
CA ILE A 181 -2.66 -10.29 20.29
C ILE A 181 -2.60 -11.81 20.34
N GLU A 182 -3.59 -12.49 19.75
CA GLU A 182 -3.64 -13.96 19.70
C GLU A 182 -2.40 -14.54 19.02
N SER A 183 -1.94 -13.93 17.92
CA SER A 183 -0.77 -14.42 17.17
C SER A 183 0.57 -14.11 17.82
N TYR A 184 0.62 -13.11 18.70
CA TYR A 184 1.81 -12.84 19.50
C TYR A 184 1.96 -13.83 20.66
N HIS A 185 0.84 -14.39 21.14
CA HIS A 185 0.81 -15.34 22.26
C HIS A 185 0.86 -16.82 21.84
N ALA A 186 0.69 -17.11 20.54
CA ALA A 186 0.77 -18.46 19.97
C ALA A 186 2.23 -18.92 19.78
#